data_AF-A0A9D9IQZ1-F1
#
_entry.id   AF-A0A9D9IQZ1-F1
#
_cell.length_a   1.000
_cell.length_b   1.000
_cell.length_c   1.000
_cell.angle_alpha   90.00
_cell.angle_beta   90.00
_cell.angle_gamma   90.00
#
_symmetry.space_group_name_H-M   'P 1'
#
loop_
_entity.id
_entity.type
_entity.pdbx_description
1 polymer ?
#
loop_
_entity_poly.entity_id
_entity_poly.type
_entity_poly.pdbx_seq_one_letter_code
_entity_poly.pdbx_strand_id
1 'polypeptide(L)' 'GYIEREKLIAEKIERLENVKLRGKIKYMEVQAISTEARQKLTKIDPETVAQASRIPGISPSDINILLLLLGR' A
#
# COMPACT_ATOMS: atom_id res chain seq x y z
N GLY A 1 17.25 -19.68 0.30
CA GLY A 1 16.99 -20.35 -1.01
C GLY A 1 15.77 -19.78 -1.72
N TYR A 2 15.43 -20.21 -2.95
CA TYR A 2 14.24 -19.70 -3.69
C TYR A 2 12.94 -19.82 -2.87
N ILE A 3 12.73 -20.95 -2.19
CA ILE A 3 11.57 -21.21 -1.31
C ILE A 3 11.48 -20.20 -0.16
N GLU A 4 12.61 -19.85 0.43
CA GLU A 4 12.69 -18.92 1.56
C GLU A 4 12.36 -17.50 1.12
N ARG A 5 12.76 -17.11 -0.10
CA ARG A 5 12.40 -15.82 -0.68
C ARG A 5 10.91 -15.70 -0.95
N GLU A 6 10.30 -16.75 -1.53
CA GLU A 6 8.84 -16.82 -1.72
C GLU A 6 8.09 -16.74 -0.39
N LYS A 7 8.56 -17.46 0.64
CA LYS A 7 7.99 -17.43 1.97
C LYS A 7 8.02 -16.02 2.59
N LEU A 8 9.15 -15.32 2.49
CA LEU A 8 9.27 -13.94 2.99
C LEU A 8 8.32 -12.97 2.27
N ILE A 9 8.10 -13.18 0.97
CA ILE A 9 7.15 -12.38 0.18
C ILE A 9 5.71 -12.67 0.65
N ALA A 10 5.35 -13.95 0.82
CA ALA A 10 4.04 -14.35 1.30
C ALA A 10 3.74 -13.76 2.69
N GLU A 11 4.68 -13.88 3.64
CA GLU A 11 4.55 -13.29 4.98
C GLU A 11 4.45 -11.76 4.96
N LYS A 12 5.09 -11.09 3.99
CA LYS A 12 4.94 -9.65 3.81
C LYS A 12 3.52 -9.31 3.32
N ILE A 13 3.01 -10.03 2.32
CA ILE A 13 1.68 -9.81 1.77
C ILE A 13 0.60 -10.05 2.83
N GLU A 14 0.71 -11.13 3.60
CA GLU A 14 -0.23 -11.47 4.67
C GLU A 14 -0.32 -10.36 5.73
N ARG A 15 0.82 -9.77 6.10
CA ARG A 15 0.85 -8.62 7.00
C ARG A 15 0.09 -7.41 6.45
N LEU A 16 0.13 -7.18 5.14
CA LEU A 16 -0.55 -6.06 4.49
C LEU A 16 -2.05 -6.27 4.30
N GLU A 17 -2.52 -7.52 4.18
CA GLU A 17 -3.95 -7.84 4.01
C GLU A 17 -4.78 -7.38 5.21
N ASN A 18 -4.20 -7.41 6.41
CA ASN A 18 -4.89 -6.98 7.64
C ASN A 18 -4.81 -5.46 7.90
N VAL A 19 -4.08 -4.71 7.07
CA VAL A 19 -3.92 -3.26 7.25
C VAL A 19 -5.05 -2.52 6.53
N LYS A 20 -6.11 -2.19 7.28
CA LYS A 20 -7.22 -1.37 6.80
C LYS A 20 -6.74 0.03 6.42
N LEU A 21 -7.15 0.47 5.23
CA LEU A 21 -6.69 1.70 4.59
C LEU A 21 -7.85 2.66 4.26
N ARG A 22 -8.99 2.11 3.80
CA ARG A 22 -10.17 2.90 3.44
C ARG A 22 -10.62 3.85 4.54
N GLY A 23 -10.89 5.10 4.15
CA GLY A 23 -11.34 6.16 5.05
C GLY A 23 -10.30 6.68 6.06
N LYS A 24 -9.07 6.15 6.06
CA LYS A 24 -8.03 6.57 7.02
C LYS A 24 -7.11 7.67 6.51
N ILE A 25 -6.94 7.75 5.19
CA ILE A 25 -5.99 8.66 4.57
C ILE A 25 -6.70 9.47 3.49
N LYS A 26 -6.52 10.78 3.53
CA LYS A 26 -6.88 11.66 2.41
C LYS A 26 -5.72 11.72 1.43
N TYR A 27 -5.67 10.78 0.48
CA TYR A 27 -4.49 10.58 -0.38
C TYR A 27 -4.05 11.85 -1.10
N MET A 28 -4.99 12.67 -1.59
CA MET A 28 -4.68 13.92 -2.30
C MET A 28 -3.87 14.93 -1.48
N GLU A 29 -3.94 14.86 -0.15
CA GLU A 29 -3.19 15.76 0.76
C GLU A 29 -1.77 15.25 1.05
N VAL A 30 -1.44 14.01 0.68
CA VAL A 30 -0.15 13.37 0.99
C VAL A 30 0.90 13.67 -0.08
N GLN A 31 1.62 14.78 0.06
CA GLN A 31 2.61 15.23 -0.92
C GLN A 31 3.74 14.24 -1.19
N ALA A 32 4.07 13.39 -0.22
CA ALA A 32 5.11 12.36 -0.34
C ALA A 32 4.75 11.21 -1.30
N ILE A 33 3.46 10.98 -1.54
CA ILE A 33 2.99 9.96 -2.50
C ILE A 33 2.97 10.59 -3.89
N SER A 34 3.35 9.85 -4.94
CA SER A 34 3.34 10.41 -6.30
C SER A 34 1.95 10.88 -6.74
N THR A 35 1.87 11.89 -7.62
CA THR A 35 0.58 12.40 -8.12
C THR A 35 -0.27 11.30 -8.76
N GLU A 36 0.35 10.41 -9.54
CA GLU A 36 -0.32 9.27 -10.16
C GLU A 36 -0.89 8.33 -9.09
N ALA A 37 -0.09 7.99 -8.06
CA ALA A 37 -0.55 7.13 -6.98
C ALA A 37 -1.69 7.77 -6.19
N ARG A 38 -1.61 9.07 -5.86
CA ARG A 38 -2.71 9.80 -5.18
C ARG A 38 -4.01 9.72 -5.97
N GLN A 39 -3.95 9.95 -7.28
CA GLN A 39 -5.12 9.88 -8.15
C GLN A 39 -5.73 8.47 -8.17
N LYS A 40 -4.89 7.44 -8.33
CA LYS A 40 -5.33 6.04 -8.36
C LYS A 40 -5.91 5.58 -7.03
N LEU A 41 -5.24 5.87 -5.91
CA LEU A 41 -5.69 5.53 -4.57
C LEU A 41 -7.01 6.24 -4.23
N THR A 42 -7.15 7.52 -4.60
CA THR A 42 -8.41 8.26 -4.40
C THR A 42 -9.55 7.70 -5.24
N LYS A 43 -9.28 7.29 -6.49
CA LYS A 43 -10.28 6.74 -7.40
C LYS A 43 -10.73 5.33 -6.98
N ILE A 44 -9.79 4.48 -6.56
CA ILE A 44 -10.05 3.08 -6.25
C ILE A 44 -10.51 2.91 -4.80
N ASP A 45 -10.05 3.79 -3.89
CA ASP A 45 -10.33 3.77 -2.45
C ASP A 45 -10.17 2.36 -1.83
N PRO A 46 -8.95 1.79 -1.88
CA PRO A 46 -8.70 0.41 -1.48
C PRO A 46 -9.01 0.17 0.01
N GLU A 47 -9.63 -0.98 0.29
CA GLU A 47 -9.95 -1.47 1.64
C GLU A 47 -8.69 -1.72 2.48
N THR A 48 -7.62 -2.23 1.85
CA THR A 48 -6.39 -2.65 2.53
C THR A 48 -5.13 -2.16 1.82
N VAL A 49 -4.01 -2.10 2.54
CA VAL A 49 -2.70 -1.78 1.94
C VAL A 49 -2.27 -2.86 0.94
N ALA A 50 -2.61 -4.13 1.19
CA ALA A 50 -2.36 -5.19 0.21
C ALA A 50 -3.11 -4.94 -1.10
N GLN A 51 -4.39 -4.54 -1.04
CA GLN A 51 -5.13 -4.15 -2.23
C GLN A 51 -4.48 -2.96 -2.94
N ALA A 52 -4.05 -1.94 -2.21
CA ALA A 52 -3.33 -0.79 -2.77
C ALA A 52 -2.06 -1.21 -3.52
N SER A 53 -1.28 -2.15 -2.97
CA SER A 53 -0.03 -2.63 -3.59
C SER A 53 -0.22 -3.38 -4.91
N ARG A 54 -1.44 -3.89 -5.17
CA ARG A 54 -1.79 -4.57 -6.43
C ARG A 54 -2.25 -3.61 -7.52
N ILE A 55 -2.46 -2.33 -7.20
CA ILE A 55 -2.89 -1.32 -8.18
C ILE A 55 -1.69 -0.97 -9.07
N PRO A 56 -1.81 -1.14 -10.41
CA PRO A 56 -0.73 -0.77 -11.32
C PRO A 56 -0.34 0.70 -11.18
N GLY A 57 0.96 0.98 -11.11
CA GLY A 57 1.49 2.34 -10.92
C GLY A 57 1.51 2.82 -9.46
N ILE A 58 1.17 1.96 -8.50
CA ILE A 58 1.53 2.18 -7.09
C ILE A 58 2.89 1.54 -6.84
N SER A 59 3.87 2.34 -6.43
CA SER A 59 5.22 1.86 -6.17
C SER A 59 5.36 1.28 -4.75
N PRO A 60 6.38 0.44 -4.50
CA PRO A 60 6.71 0.01 -3.14
C PRO A 60 6.98 1.18 -2.17
N SER A 61 7.50 2.31 -2.68
CA SER A 61 7.72 3.52 -1.87
C SER A 61 6.41 4.17 -1.45
N ASP A 62 5.41 4.23 -2.33
CA ASP A 62 4.08 4.75 -1.97
C ASP A 62 3.45 3.89 -0.86
N ILE A 63 3.60 2.56 -0.95
CA ILE A 63 3.13 1.62 0.09
C ILE A 63 3.83 1.86 1.43
N ASN A 64 5.15 2.07 1.43
CA ASN A 64 5.88 2.38 2.66
C ASN A 64 5.40 3.69 3.31
N ILE A 65 5.09 4.71 2.51
CA ILE A 65 4.52 5.96 3.02
C ILE A 65 3.14 5.72 3.65
N LEU A 66 2.28 4.94 3.01
CA LEU A 66 0.98 4.59 3.58
C LEU A 66 1.12 3.86 4.92
N LEU A 67 2.08 2.94 5.05
CA LEU A 67 2.34 2.24 6.31
C LEU A 67 2.81 3.20 7.41
N LEU A 68 3.74 4.09 7.10
CA LEU A 68 4.25 5.11 8.03
C LEU A 68 3.12 6.02 8.53
N LEU A 69 2.23 6.46 7.65
CA LEU A 69 1.06 7.28 8.02
C LEU A 69 0.04 6.52 8.88
N LEU A 70 0.00 5.19 8.78
CA LEU A 70 -0.83 4.32 9.60
C LEU A 70 -0.14 3.89 10.90
N GLY A 71 1.06 4.40 11.19
CA GLY A 71 1.84 4.07 12.39
C GLY A 71 2.40 2.65 12.38
N ARG A 72 2.81 2.14 11.22
CA ARG A 72 3.41 0.81 11.03
C ARG A 72 4.80 0.87 10.43
#